data_AF-A0A965MLT4-F1
#
_entry.id   AF-A0A965MLT4-F1
#
_cell.length_a   1.000
_cell.length_b   1.000
_cell.length_c   1.000
_cell.angle_alpha   90.00
_cell.angle_beta   90.00
_cell.angle_gamma   90.00
#
_symmetry.space_group_name_H-M   'P 1'
#
loop_
_entity.id
_entity.type
_entity.pdbx_description
1 polymer ?
#
loop_
_entity_poly.entity_id
_entity_poly.type
_entity_poly.pdbx_seq_one_letter_code
_entity_poly.pdbx_strand_id
1 'polypeptide(L)'
;MMLILTGNNLTLQGEMLRRVLVCRIDPAVERPFSRHFELEPFGYCRANRQRMICAALTLIRAYLTHGISNPLNGRLASFEDWDECVRHTVSYANELMPDMFGDVMDSIVANQAADPELETLTIFLKTWFNVFSTRAISASELITSVSGILNDPKLIQLKKAIEDLPLSSSQQQSSKSVGRYLGHRKGRVVGGLVLEPGLKISDRQTWRVKRVGGI
;
A
#
# COMPACT_ATOMS: atom_id res chain seq x y z
N MET A 1 14.27 3.88 16.05
CA MET A 1 15.37 3.75 15.06
C MET A 1 14.82 4.17 13.71
N MET A 2 15.46 5.12 13.02
CA MET A 2 15.06 5.53 11.67
C MET A 2 15.90 4.77 10.64
N LEU A 3 15.25 4.04 9.74
CA LEU A 3 15.90 3.35 8.63
C LEU A 3 15.76 4.21 7.37
N ILE A 4 16.87 4.49 6.71
CA ILE A 4 16.88 5.18 5.41
C ILE A 4 17.31 4.16 4.36
N LEU A 5 16.51 4.02 3.32
CA LEU A 5 16.78 3.15 2.18
C LEU A 5 16.84 4.02 0.93
N THR A 6 17.81 3.76 0.05
CA THR A 6 17.91 4.40 -1.26
C THR A 6 17.98 3.34 -2.33
N GLY A 7 17.40 3.64 -3.50
CA GLY A 7 17.39 2.73 -4.63
C GLY A 7 16.57 3.30 -5.78
N ASN A 8 16.80 2.74 -6.97
CA ASN A 8 16.07 3.14 -8.17
C ASN A 8 14.73 2.39 -8.21
N ASN A 9 13.61 3.11 -8.24
CA ASN A 9 12.25 2.55 -8.34
C ASN A 9 11.95 1.46 -7.29
N LEU A 10 12.35 1.69 -6.04
CA LEU A 10 12.04 0.78 -4.94
C LEU A 10 10.53 0.59 -4.81
N THR A 11 10.09 -0.66 -4.80
CA THR A 11 8.68 -1.02 -4.57
C THR A 11 8.53 -1.53 -3.15
N LEU A 12 7.58 -0.96 -2.42
CA LEU A 12 7.22 -1.40 -1.08
C LEU A 12 6.14 -2.50 -1.17
N GLN A 13 6.16 -3.44 -0.24
CA GLN A 13 5.17 -4.53 -0.20
C GLN A 13 4.65 -4.77 1.22
N GLY A 14 3.41 -5.24 1.30
CA GLY A 14 2.77 -5.63 2.55
C GLY A 14 2.70 -4.49 3.57
N GLU A 15 3.06 -4.78 4.82
CA GLU A 15 2.98 -3.81 5.92
C GLU A 15 3.91 -2.61 5.75
N MET A 16 4.92 -2.65 4.87
CA MET A 16 5.85 -1.54 4.68
C MET A 16 5.19 -0.32 4.04
N LEU A 17 4.11 -0.51 3.27
CA LEU A 17 3.40 0.56 2.57
C LEU A 17 2.80 1.61 3.52
N ARG A 18 2.48 1.20 4.76
CA ARG A 18 1.97 2.08 5.84
C ARG A 18 3.04 2.54 6.84
N ARG A 19 4.31 2.15 6.63
CA ARG A 19 5.41 2.40 7.58
C ARG A 19 6.59 3.17 6.97
N VAL A 20 6.57 3.39 5.66
CA VAL A 20 7.66 4.04 4.93
C VAL A 20 7.14 5.27 4.20
N LEU A 21 7.85 6.38 4.39
CA LEU A 21 7.67 7.59 3.62
C LEU A 21 8.56 7.52 2.39
N VAL A 22 7.96 7.60 1.22
CA VAL A 22 8.70 7.53 -0.05
C VAL A 22 9.03 8.96 -0.48
N CYS A 23 10.32 9.29 -0.47
CA CYS A 23 10.84 10.53 -1.03
C CYS A 23 11.40 10.25 -2.42
N ARG A 24 10.70 10.72 -3.47
CA ARG A 24 11.19 10.60 -4.85
C ARG A 24 12.16 11.74 -5.16
N ILE A 25 13.38 11.40 -5.52
CA ILE A 25 14.36 12.35 -6.05
C ILE A 25 14.25 12.30 -7.57
N ASP A 26 13.60 13.29 -8.18
CA ASP A 26 13.50 13.43 -9.64
C ASP A 26 14.34 14.63 -10.12
N PRO A 27 15.50 14.38 -10.76
CA PRO A 27 16.34 15.45 -11.31
C PRO A 27 15.72 16.20 -12.49
N ALA A 28 14.64 15.67 -13.09
CA ALA A 28 13.99 16.21 -14.28
C ALA A 28 14.94 16.46 -15.47
N VAL A 29 16.02 15.66 -15.58
CA VAL A 29 17.02 15.74 -16.66
C VAL A 29 17.43 14.35 -17.13
N GLU A 30 17.80 14.22 -18.41
CA GLU A 30 18.18 12.94 -19.02
C GLU A 30 19.44 12.31 -18.41
N ARG A 31 20.39 13.14 -17.95
CA ARG A 31 21.66 12.71 -17.34
C ARG A 31 21.80 13.24 -15.91
N PRO A 32 21.10 12.64 -14.94
CA PRO A 32 21.17 13.03 -13.53
C PRO A 32 22.58 13.13 -12.95
N PHE A 33 23.48 12.27 -13.40
CA PHE A 33 24.85 12.16 -12.87
C PHE A 33 25.76 13.31 -13.33
N SER A 34 25.39 14.06 -14.38
CA SER A 34 26.20 15.17 -14.90
C SER A 34 25.75 16.53 -14.38
N ARG A 35 24.77 16.59 -13.46
CA ARG A 35 24.30 17.85 -12.89
C ARG A 35 25.33 18.46 -11.95
N HIS A 36 25.43 19.78 -11.99
CA HIS A 36 26.24 20.55 -11.06
C HIS A 36 25.34 21.22 -10.02
N PHE A 37 25.81 21.34 -8.79
CA PHE A 37 25.14 22.08 -7.73
C PHE A 37 25.99 23.28 -7.37
N GLU A 38 25.36 24.44 -7.15
CA GLU A 38 26.06 25.65 -6.70
C GLU A 38 26.70 25.50 -5.32
N LEU A 39 26.24 24.52 -4.54
CA LEU A 39 26.75 24.19 -3.22
C LEU A 39 27.14 22.71 -3.14
N GLU A 40 28.12 22.39 -2.29
CA GLU A 40 28.48 21.01 -1.93
C GLU A 40 27.57 20.55 -0.77
N PRO A 41 26.56 19.67 -1.01
CA PRO A 41 25.48 19.47 -0.05
C PRO A 41 25.90 18.84 1.28
N PHE A 42 26.87 17.93 1.25
CA PHE A 42 27.30 17.24 2.47
C PHE A 42 28.04 18.21 3.39
N GLY A 43 29.00 18.96 2.85
CA GLY A 43 29.76 19.98 3.56
C GLY A 43 28.88 21.10 4.08
N TYR A 44 27.93 21.59 3.27
CA TYR A 44 26.97 22.61 3.70
C TYR A 44 26.12 22.14 4.89
N CYS A 45 25.53 20.95 4.79
CA CYS A 45 24.73 20.35 5.87
C CYS A 45 25.55 20.11 7.12
N ARG A 46 26.82 19.68 6.99
CA ARG A 46 27.71 19.46 8.12
C ARG A 46 28.06 20.77 8.83
N ALA A 47 28.39 21.81 8.07
CA ALA A 47 28.72 23.14 8.61
C ALA A 47 27.52 23.84 9.27
N ASN A 48 26.31 23.63 8.73
CA ASN A 48 25.10 24.31 9.21
C ASN A 48 24.20 23.44 10.11
N ARG A 49 24.63 22.22 10.46
CA ARG A 49 23.82 21.22 11.17
C ARG A 49 23.11 21.78 12.40
N GLN A 50 23.84 22.52 13.25
CA GLN A 50 23.26 23.10 14.47
C GLN A 50 22.15 24.11 14.16
N ARG A 51 22.36 24.98 13.17
CA ARG A 51 21.34 25.95 12.74
C ARG A 51 20.09 25.25 12.20
N MET A 52 20.26 24.19 11.41
CA MET A 52 19.15 23.39 10.88
C MET A 52 18.35 22.72 12.01
N ILE A 53 19.04 22.15 13.01
CA ILE A 53 18.39 21.55 14.18
C ILE A 53 17.63 22.61 14.99
N CYS A 54 18.25 23.77 15.25
CA CYS A 54 17.58 24.86 15.96
C CYS A 54 16.33 25.33 15.21
N ALA A 55 16.38 25.45 13.88
CA ALA A 55 15.22 25.81 13.07
C ALA A 55 14.10 24.76 13.19
N ALA A 56 14.43 23.47 13.07
CA ALA A 56 13.46 22.40 13.23
C ALA A 56 12.81 22.39 14.63
N LEU A 57 13.60 22.53 15.70
CA LEU A 57 13.10 22.62 17.07
C LEU A 57 12.24 23.88 17.29
N THR A 58 12.54 24.97 16.60
CA THR A 58 11.74 26.21 16.66
C THR A 58 10.36 25.99 16.05
N LEU A 59 10.28 25.30 14.90
CA LEU A 59 9.00 24.94 14.28
C LEU A 59 8.19 24.00 15.17
N ILE A 60 8.82 22.97 15.75
CA ILE A 60 8.16 22.04 16.67
C ILE A 60 7.61 22.80 17.88
N ARG A 61 8.42 23.69 18.49
CA ARG A 61 7.97 24.50 19.62
C ARG A 61 6.80 25.40 19.24
N ALA A 62 6.85 26.04 18.07
CA ALA A 62 5.78 26.92 17.61
C ALA A 62 4.47 26.16 17.41
N TYR A 63 4.51 24.97 16.82
CA TYR A 63 3.36 24.08 16.73
C TYR A 63 2.83 23.70 18.14
N LEU A 64 3.70 23.28 19.06
CA LEU A 64 3.29 22.87 20.40
C LEU A 64 2.69 24.03 21.23
N THR A 65 3.04 25.29 20.94
CA THR A 65 2.50 26.45 21.68
C THR A 65 1.30 27.10 21.01
N HIS A 66 1.15 26.99 19.69
CA HIS A 66 0.13 27.74 18.93
C HIS A 66 -0.75 26.88 18.02
N GLY A 67 -0.31 25.69 17.61
CA GLY A 67 -0.99 24.85 16.61
C GLY A 67 -1.75 23.65 17.16
N ILE A 68 -1.63 23.31 18.46
CA ILE A 68 -2.27 22.13 19.07
C ILE A 68 -3.80 22.11 18.94
N SER A 69 -4.45 23.26 18.76
CA SER A 69 -5.92 23.34 18.66
C SER A 69 -6.51 22.80 17.35
N ASN A 70 -5.68 22.48 16.35
CA ASN A 70 -6.10 21.96 15.05
C ASN A 70 -5.65 20.49 14.88
N PRO A 71 -6.36 19.51 15.47
CA PRO A 71 -5.98 18.11 15.32
C PRO A 71 -6.18 17.65 13.88
N LEU A 72 -5.15 17.02 13.31
CA LEU A 72 -5.24 16.40 11.99
C LEU A 72 -6.10 15.13 12.04
N ASN A 73 -6.78 14.87 10.92
CA ASN A 73 -7.53 13.63 10.75
C ASN A 73 -6.59 12.46 10.48
N GLY A 74 -6.90 11.32 11.10
CA GLY A 74 -6.14 10.09 10.99
C GLY A 74 -4.84 10.10 11.79
N ARG A 75 -4.47 8.93 12.33
CA ARG A 75 -3.23 8.73 13.10
C ARG A 75 -2.37 7.66 12.44
N LEU A 76 -1.06 7.86 12.46
CA LEU A 76 -0.11 6.83 12.04
C LEU A 76 0.04 5.79 13.13
N ALA A 77 -0.77 4.73 13.05
CA ALA A 77 -0.76 3.65 14.03
C ALA A 77 0.63 2.97 14.11
N SER A 78 1.14 2.82 15.33
CA SER A 78 2.52 2.42 15.70
C SER A 78 3.60 3.50 15.57
N PHE A 79 3.25 4.72 15.19
CA PHE A 79 4.15 5.88 15.08
C PHE A 79 3.50 7.15 15.65
N GLU A 80 2.64 7.00 16.66
CA GLU A 80 1.83 8.07 17.24
C GLU A 80 2.69 9.24 17.73
N ASP A 81 3.79 8.97 18.45
CA ASP A 81 4.71 10.01 18.93
C ASP A 81 5.37 10.79 17.77
N TRP A 82 5.67 10.09 16.67
CA TRP A 82 6.26 10.71 15.48
C TRP A 82 5.22 11.53 14.72
N ASP A 83 3.99 11.04 14.63
CA ASP A 83 2.84 11.71 14.02
C ASP A 83 2.55 13.04 14.73
N GLU A 84 2.41 12.98 16.05
CA GLU A 84 2.12 14.14 16.91
C GLU A 84 3.24 15.17 16.91
N CYS A 85 4.51 14.74 16.85
CA CYS A 85 5.65 15.66 16.89
C CYS A 85 6.05 16.19 15.51
N VAL A 86 6.12 15.34 14.48
CA VAL A 86 6.72 15.67 13.17
C VAL A 86 5.65 16.02 12.15
N ARG A 87 4.68 15.14 11.88
CA ARG A 87 3.65 15.38 10.84
C ARG A 87 2.82 16.61 11.18
N HIS A 88 2.38 16.74 12.43
CA HIS A 88 1.63 17.92 12.87
C HIS A 88 2.45 19.21 12.74
N THR A 89 3.75 19.18 13.07
CA THR A 89 4.65 20.33 12.86
C THR A 89 4.77 20.71 11.38
N VAL A 90 4.90 19.73 10.48
CA VAL A 90 4.97 19.98 9.03
C VAL A 90 3.66 20.57 8.51
N SER A 91 2.52 20.05 8.97
CA SER A 91 1.20 20.58 8.60
C SER A 91 1.01 22.00 9.11
N TYR A 92 1.39 22.28 10.37
CA TYR A 92 1.38 23.64 10.91
C TYR A 92 2.31 24.58 10.13
N ALA A 93 3.49 24.12 9.71
CA ALA A 93 4.36 24.90 8.82
C ALA A 93 3.69 25.21 7.47
N ASN A 94 2.85 24.32 6.95
CA ASN A 94 2.03 24.59 5.76
C ASN A 94 0.92 25.61 6.02
N GLU A 95 0.33 25.64 7.22
CA GLU A 95 -0.62 26.71 7.58
C GLU A 95 0.06 28.09 7.56
N LEU A 96 1.31 28.16 8.03
CA LEU A 96 2.11 29.39 8.02
C LEU A 96 2.61 29.77 6.62
N MET A 97 2.91 28.77 5.78
CA MET A 97 3.34 28.94 4.40
C MET A 97 2.56 27.99 3.48
N PRO A 98 1.36 28.41 3.03
CA PRO A 98 0.51 27.58 2.19
C PRO A 98 1.22 27.10 0.93
N ASP A 99 0.88 25.89 0.51
CA ASP A 99 1.36 25.20 -0.70
C ASP A 99 2.87 24.87 -0.74
N MET A 100 3.59 25.15 0.35
CA MET A 100 5.02 24.80 0.45
C MET A 100 5.24 23.37 0.96
N PHE A 101 4.31 22.85 1.77
CA PHE A 101 4.40 21.53 2.36
C PHE A 101 3.10 20.73 2.17
N GLY A 102 3.20 19.40 2.24
CA GLY A 102 2.05 18.51 2.13
C GLY A 102 1.87 17.67 3.38
N ASP A 103 0.70 17.02 3.50
CA ASP A 103 0.51 16.00 4.53
C ASP A 103 1.23 14.72 4.12
N VAL A 104 2.07 14.23 5.01
CA VAL A 104 2.77 12.95 4.85
C VAL A 104 1.81 11.78 4.68
N MET A 105 0.59 11.86 5.25
CA MET A 105 -0.44 10.83 5.04
C MET A 105 -0.84 10.70 3.57
N ASP A 106 -0.80 11.76 2.77
CA ASP A 106 -1.09 11.67 1.34
C ASP A 106 -0.09 10.76 0.63
N SER A 107 1.17 10.82 1.03
CA SER A 107 2.22 9.93 0.51
C SER A 107 2.00 8.47 0.92
N ILE A 108 1.51 8.24 2.14
CA ILE A 108 1.21 6.88 2.63
C ILE A 108 -0.01 6.30 1.91
N VAL A 109 -1.06 7.10 1.73
CA VAL A 109 -2.25 6.72 0.96
C VAL A 109 -1.85 6.40 -0.49
N ALA A 110 -1.00 7.24 -1.10
CA ALA A 110 -0.47 7.00 -2.45
C ALA A 110 0.34 5.70 -2.53
N ASN A 111 1.20 5.42 -1.54
CA ASN A 111 1.94 4.16 -1.46
C ASN A 111 0.99 2.97 -1.42
N GLN A 112 -0.02 3.00 -0.55
CA GLN A 112 -1.02 1.94 -0.45
C GLN A 112 -1.85 1.77 -1.73
N ALA A 113 -2.20 2.87 -2.40
CA ALA A 113 -2.89 2.83 -3.68
C ALA A 113 -2.03 2.20 -4.80
N ALA A 114 -0.71 2.34 -4.70
CA ALA A 114 0.26 1.77 -5.62
C ALA A 114 0.70 0.34 -5.25
N ASP A 115 0.07 -0.33 -4.26
CA ASP A 115 0.36 -1.72 -3.88
C ASP A 115 -0.05 -2.68 -5.03
N PRO A 116 0.91 -3.26 -5.77
CA PRO A 116 0.60 -4.15 -6.87
C PRO A 116 -0.16 -5.40 -6.40
N GLU A 117 0.07 -5.86 -5.17
CA GLU A 117 -0.67 -7.00 -4.62
C GLU A 117 -2.14 -6.64 -4.36
N LEU A 118 -2.44 -5.40 -3.97
CA LEU A 118 -3.83 -4.94 -3.81
C LEU A 118 -4.54 -4.86 -5.16
N GLU A 119 -3.86 -4.37 -6.19
CA GLU A 119 -4.40 -4.32 -7.54
C GLU A 119 -4.69 -5.73 -8.07
N THR A 120 -3.71 -6.63 -8.02
CA THR A 120 -3.87 -8.04 -8.40
C THR A 120 -5.00 -8.71 -7.62
N LEU A 121 -5.06 -8.53 -6.30
CA LEU A 121 -6.13 -9.11 -5.46
C LEU A 121 -7.50 -8.51 -5.82
N THR A 122 -7.56 -7.21 -6.12
CA THR A 122 -8.81 -6.54 -6.54
C THR A 122 -9.33 -7.11 -7.85
N ILE A 123 -8.45 -7.27 -8.85
CA ILE A 123 -8.80 -7.87 -10.14
C ILE A 123 -9.29 -9.30 -9.93
N PHE A 124 -8.57 -10.09 -9.14
CA PHE A 124 -8.94 -11.47 -8.80
C PHE A 124 -10.31 -11.58 -8.11
N LEU A 125 -10.59 -10.76 -7.08
CA LEU A 125 -11.89 -10.82 -6.41
C LEU A 125 -13.03 -10.36 -7.33
N LYS A 126 -12.81 -9.38 -8.20
CA LYS A 126 -13.81 -8.92 -9.18
C LYS A 126 -14.13 -10.00 -10.20
N THR A 127 -13.12 -10.63 -10.80
CA THR A 127 -13.32 -11.71 -11.78
C THR A 127 -13.96 -12.94 -11.13
N TRP A 128 -13.55 -13.31 -9.92
CA TRP A 128 -14.22 -14.36 -9.15
C TRP A 128 -15.70 -14.05 -8.93
N PHE A 129 -16.01 -12.85 -8.43
CA PHE A 129 -17.39 -12.45 -8.15
C PHE A 129 -18.25 -12.42 -9.43
N ASN A 130 -17.68 -12.07 -10.58
CA ASN A 130 -18.39 -12.09 -11.87
C ASN A 130 -18.77 -13.51 -12.35
N VAL A 131 -18.01 -14.52 -11.94
CA VAL A 131 -18.24 -15.93 -12.30
C VAL A 131 -19.14 -16.61 -11.27
N PHE A 132 -18.84 -16.48 -9.98
CA PHE A 132 -19.50 -17.25 -8.92
C PHE A 132 -20.47 -16.44 -8.06
N SER A 133 -20.52 -15.12 -8.23
CA SER A 133 -21.27 -14.22 -7.35
C SER A 133 -20.91 -14.48 -5.89
N THR A 134 -21.91 -14.71 -5.03
CA THR A 134 -21.73 -15.01 -3.60
C THR A 134 -21.63 -16.50 -3.28
N ARG A 135 -21.60 -17.38 -4.30
CA ARG A 135 -21.52 -18.82 -4.10
C ARG A 135 -20.19 -19.20 -3.47
N ALA A 136 -20.25 -19.95 -2.37
CA ALA A 136 -19.05 -20.49 -1.75
C ALA A 136 -18.56 -21.72 -2.54
N ILE A 137 -17.30 -21.68 -2.96
CA ILE A 137 -16.66 -22.76 -3.73
C ILE A 137 -15.34 -23.18 -3.10
N SER A 138 -14.91 -24.41 -3.35
CA SER A 138 -13.59 -24.87 -2.88
C SER A 138 -12.47 -24.36 -3.79
N ALA A 139 -11.23 -24.31 -3.27
CA ALA A 139 -10.07 -23.99 -4.10
C ALA A 139 -9.85 -25.01 -5.24
N SER A 140 -10.22 -26.27 -5.02
CA SER A 140 -10.21 -27.30 -6.06
C SER A 140 -11.19 -26.98 -7.18
N GLU A 141 -12.42 -26.63 -6.82
CA GLU A 141 -13.47 -26.25 -7.77
C GLU A 141 -13.09 -24.99 -8.57
N LEU A 142 -12.48 -24.00 -7.92
CA LEU A 142 -11.97 -22.81 -8.59
C LEU A 142 -10.98 -23.17 -9.69
N ILE A 143 -9.96 -23.99 -9.40
CA ILE A 143 -8.95 -24.38 -10.39
C ILE A 143 -9.55 -25.22 -11.50
N THR A 144 -10.43 -26.17 -11.15
CA THR A 144 -11.13 -26.99 -12.13
C THR A 144 -11.96 -26.13 -13.09
N SER A 145 -12.61 -25.06 -12.61
CA SER A 145 -13.44 -24.17 -13.44
C SER A 145 -12.67 -23.41 -14.52
N VAL A 146 -11.36 -23.19 -14.31
CA VAL A 146 -10.48 -22.47 -15.25
C VAL A 146 -9.49 -23.41 -15.98
N SER A 147 -9.65 -24.72 -15.81
CA SER A 147 -8.82 -25.72 -16.46
C SER A 147 -9.31 -26.04 -17.88
N GLY A 148 -8.38 -26.39 -18.77
CA GLY A 148 -8.70 -26.79 -20.15
C GLY A 148 -8.92 -25.61 -21.11
N ILE A 149 -9.63 -25.89 -22.21
CA ILE A 149 -9.99 -24.90 -23.24
C ILE A 149 -11.24 -24.15 -22.77
N LEU A 150 -11.12 -22.83 -22.61
CA LEU A 150 -12.19 -21.97 -22.12
C LEU A 150 -12.76 -21.15 -23.27
N ASN A 151 -14.10 -21.15 -23.41
CA ASN A 151 -14.82 -20.33 -24.38
C ASN A 151 -15.57 -19.16 -23.72
N ASP A 152 -15.87 -19.24 -22.42
CA ASP A 152 -16.53 -18.15 -21.68
C ASP A 152 -15.51 -17.04 -21.37
N PRO A 153 -15.74 -15.79 -21.86
CA PRO A 153 -14.88 -14.65 -21.55
C PRO A 153 -14.67 -14.42 -20.05
N LYS A 154 -15.66 -14.70 -19.20
CA LYS A 154 -15.55 -14.51 -17.75
C LYS A 154 -14.57 -15.50 -17.13
N LEU A 155 -14.60 -16.76 -17.57
CA LEU A 155 -13.67 -17.79 -17.12
C LEU A 155 -12.25 -17.52 -17.64
N ILE A 156 -12.11 -17.00 -18.87
CA ILE A 156 -10.81 -16.57 -19.41
C ILE A 156 -10.22 -15.44 -18.57
N GLN A 157 -11.02 -14.44 -18.20
CA GLN A 157 -10.56 -13.34 -17.33
C GLN A 157 -10.19 -13.83 -15.93
N LEU A 158 -10.98 -14.75 -15.36
CA LEU A 158 -10.67 -15.36 -14.07
C LEU A 158 -9.37 -16.16 -14.13
N LYS A 159 -9.13 -16.92 -15.21
CA LYS A 159 -7.88 -17.66 -15.42
C LYS A 159 -6.68 -16.72 -15.44
N LYS A 160 -6.73 -15.64 -16.22
CA LYS A 160 -5.67 -14.62 -16.25
C LYS A 160 -5.42 -14.01 -14.86
N ALA A 161 -6.48 -13.67 -14.15
CA ALA A 161 -6.36 -13.11 -12.80
C ALA A 161 -5.74 -14.10 -11.79
N ILE A 162 -5.90 -15.42 -11.99
CA ILE A 162 -5.20 -16.46 -11.21
C ILE A 162 -3.72 -16.54 -11.61
N GLU A 163 -3.42 -16.41 -12.91
CA GLU A 163 -2.05 -16.41 -13.45
C GLU A 163 -1.24 -15.18 -13.02
N ASP A 164 -1.91 -14.07 -12.71
CA ASP A 164 -1.30 -12.84 -12.18
C ASP A 164 -1.07 -12.88 -10.66
N LEU A 165 -1.59 -13.89 -9.95
CA LEU A 165 -1.36 -14.02 -8.50
C LEU A 165 0.13 -14.23 -8.21
N PRO A 166 0.65 -13.75 -7.05
CA PRO A 166 2.04 -13.92 -6.64
C PRO A 166 2.31 -15.37 -6.16
N LEU A 167 2.08 -16.32 -7.06
CA LEU A 167 2.27 -17.75 -6.93
C LEU A 167 3.03 -18.22 -8.18
N SER A 168 3.91 -19.21 -8.05
CA SER A 168 4.54 -19.81 -9.24
C SER A 168 3.50 -20.50 -10.13
N SER A 169 3.80 -20.72 -11.41
CA SER A 169 2.88 -21.40 -12.33
C SER A 169 2.42 -22.78 -11.84
N SER A 170 3.29 -23.53 -11.15
CA SER A 170 2.93 -24.80 -10.52
C SER A 170 2.04 -24.65 -9.29
N GLN A 171 2.21 -23.57 -8.51
CA GLN A 171 1.36 -23.27 -7.37
C GLN A 171 -0.03 -22.79 -7.80
N GLN A 172 -0.14 -22.06 -8.90
CA GLN A 172 -1.42 -21.60 -9.46
C GLN A 172 -2.34 -22.76 -9.87
N GLN A 173 -1.76 -23.90 -10.28
CA GLN A 173 -2.50 -25.12 -10.61
C GLN A 173 -2.78 -26.03 -9.40
N SER A 174 -2.26 -25.70 -8.21
CA SER A 174 -2.41 -26.50 -7.00
C SER A 174 -3.52 -25.97 -6.09
N SER A 175 -4.57 -26.78 -5.92
CA SER A 175 -5.70 -26.42 -5.04
C SER A 175 -5.28 -26.17 -3.58
N LYS A 176 -4.22 -26.83 -3.12
CA LYS A 176 -3.63 -26.63 -1.80
C LYS A 176 -2.94 -25.27 -1.69
N SER A 177 -2.13 -24.91 -2.68
CA SER A 177 -1.41 -23.62 -2.71
C SER A 177 -2.36 -22.44 -2.84
N VAL A 178 -3.33 -22.53 -3.76
CA VAL A 178 -4.39 -21.53 -3.91
C VAL A 178 -5.23 -21.43 -2.64
N GLY A 179 -5.63 -22.55 -2.03
CA GLY A 179 -6.35 -22.55 -0.76
C GLY A 179 -5.58 -21.87 0.38
N ARG A 180 -4.26 -22.06 0.45
CA ARG A 180 -3.40 -21.37 1.42
C ARG A 180 -3.33 -19.86 1.14
N TYR A 181 -3.17 -19.46 -0.12
CA TYR A 181 -3.19 -18.05 -0.52
C TYR A 181 -4.51 -17.38 -0.11
N LEU A 182 -5.66 -18.01 -0.39
CA LEU A 182 -6.98 -17.53 0.03
C LEU A 182 -7.07 -17.37 1.55
N GLY A 183 -6.51 -18.33 2.30
CA GLY A 183 -6.38 -18.26 3.76
C GLY A 183 -5.66 -17.00 4.25
N HIS A 184 -4.55 -16.64 3.61
CA HIS A 184 -3.78 -15.45 3.97
C HIS A 184 -4.45 -14.13 3.58
N ARG A 185 -5.43 -14.15 2.65
CA ARG A 185 -6.14 -12.94 2.19
C ARG A 185 -7.56 -12.80 2.75
N LYS A 186 -8.02 -13.77 3.56
CA LYS A 186 -9.32 -13.74 4.25
C LYS A 186 -9.55 -12.40 4.98
N GLY A 187 -10.72 -11.80 4.79
CA GLY A 187 -11.15 -10.60 5.51
C GLY A 187 -10.54 -9.29 5.01
N ARG A 188 -9.60 -9.32 4.05
CA ARG A 188 -9.06 -8.10 3.43
C ARG A 188 -10.10 -7.50 2.48
N VAL A 189 -10.46 -6.24 2.71
CA VAL A 189 -11.39 -5.48 1.85
C VAL A 189 -10.61 -4.80 0.74
N VAL A 190 -10.97 -5.08 -0.53
CA VAL A 190 -10.36 -4.46 -1.71
C VAL A 190 -11.42 -4.19 -2.79
N GLY A 191 -11.43 -2.99 -3.38
CA GLY A 191 -12.39 -2.61 -4.42
C GLY A 191 -13.87 -2.83 -4.04
N GLY A 192 -14.23 -2.68 -2.76
CA GLY A 192 -15.58 -2.93 -2.23
C GLY A 192 -15.95 -4.41 -2.08
N LEU A 193 -15.01 -5.34 -2.26
CA LEU A 193 -15.18 -6.78 -2.13
C LEU A 193 -14.35 -7.33 -0.96
N VAL A 194 -14.79 -8.45 -0.39
CA VAL A 194 -14.05 -9.18 0.64
C VAL A 194 -14.19 -10.69 0.46
N LEU A 195 -13.09 -11.41 0.69
CA LEU A 195 -13.04 -12.86 0.68
C LEU A 195 -13.37 -13.43 2.07
N GLU A 196 -14.34 -14.34 2.15
CA GLU A 196 -14.78 -14.98 3.39
C GLU A 196 -14.77 -16.50 3.30
N PRO A 197 -14.52 -17.20 4.44
CA PRO A 197 -14.74 -18.63 4.51
C PRO A 197 -16.24 -18.95 4.44
N GLY A 198 -16.61 -19.91 3.60
CA GLY A 198 -17.91 -20.56 3.62
C GLY A 198 -17.94 -21.80 4.52
N LEU A 199 -19.02 -22.58 4.41
CA LEU A 199 -19.14 -23.87 5.10
C LEU A 199 -18.11 -24.86 4.56
N LYS A 200 -17.58 -25.72 5.42
CA LYS A 200 -16.74 -26.83 4.96
C LYS A 200 -17.59 -27.86 4.21
N ILE A 201 -17.08 -28.36 3.09
CA ILE A 201 -17.69 -29.45 2.32
C ILE A 201 -16.67 -30.59 2.27
N SER A 202 -17.02 -31.75 2.83
CA SER A 202 -16.14 -32.93 2.87
C SER A 202 -14.73 -32.59 3.39
N ASP A 203 -14.69 -31.89 4.53
CA ASP A 203 -13.49 -31.35 5.21
C ASP A 203 -12.68 -30.29 4.42
N ARG A 204 -13.12 -29.91 3.21
CA ARG A 204 -12.51 -28.83 2.43
C ARG A 204 -13.13 -27.49 2.79
N GLN A 205 -12.28 -26.50 3.04
CA GLN A 205 -12.71 -25.12 3.23
C GLN A 205 -13.25 -24.55 1.90
N THR A 206 -14.45 -23.98 1.93
CA THR A 206 -14.98 -23.19 0.82
C THR A 206 -14.75 -21.69 1.06
N TRP A 207 -14.77 -20.94 -0.02
CA TRP A 207 -14.52 -19.51 -0.05
C TRP A 207 -15.59 -18.82 -0.87
N ARG A 208 -16.07 -17.68 -0.40
CA ARG A 208 -16.99 -16.81 -1.14
C ARG A 208 -16.46 -15.39 -1.18
N VAL A 209 -16.78 -14.69 -2.25
CA VAL A 209 -16.55 -13.24 -2.36
C VAL A 209 -17.88 -12.54 -2.13
N LYS A 210 -17.88 -11.51 -1.29
CA LYS A 210 -19.06 -10.66 -1.07
C LYS A 210 -18.72 -9.19 -1.27
N ARG A 211 -19.73 -8.39 -1.62
CA ARG A 211 -19.64 -6.93 -1.50
C ARG A 211 -19.64 -6.55 -0.02
N VAL A 212 -18.81 -5.60 0.35
CA VAL A 212 -18.91 -4.95 1.66
C VAL A 212 -20.14 -4.04 1.59
N GLY A 213 -21.11 -4.28 2.47
CA GLY A 213 -22.28 -3.39 2.59
C GLY A 213 -21.78 -1.99 2.95
N GLY A 214 -22.25 -0.98 2.22
CA GLY A 214 -21.98 0.41 2.57
C GLY A 214 -22.42 0.68 4.00
N ILE A 215 -21.56 1.36 4.75
CA ILE A 215 -22.01 2.19 5.87
C ILE A 215 -22.71 3.41 5.26
#